data_AF-A0A7X5WTU2-F1
#
_entry.id   AF-A0A7X5WTU2-F1
#
_cell.length_a   1.000
_cell.length_b   1.000
_cell.length_c   1.000
_cell.angle_alpha   90.00
_cell.angle_beta   90.00
_cell.angle_gamma   90.00
#
_symmetry.space_group_name_H-M   'P 1'
#
loop_
_entity.id
_entity.type
_entity.pdbx_description
1 polymer ?
#
loop_
_entity_poly.entity_id
_entity_poly.type
_entity_poly.pdbx_seq_one_letter_code
_entity_poly.pdbx_strand_id
1 'polypeptide(L)' 'GVPVERVSDLVAVETGDPTRTLHALTDWALRSGIELAGLEVARPTLEDVYLSLVGERR' A
#
# COMPACT_ATOMS: atom_id res chain seq x y z
N GLY A 1 -7.41 -0.48 10.89
CA GLY A 1 -7.55 -0.09 9.48
C GLY A 1 -6.18 0.20 8.94
N VAL A 2 -5.89 -0.22 7.72
CA VAL A 2 -4.59 0.05 7.08
C VAL A 2 -4.57 1.52 6.66
N PRO A 3 -3.51 2.30 6.95
CA PRO A 3 -3.41 3.68 6.47
C PRO A 3 -3.32 3.70 4.94
N VAL A 4 -3.99 4.68 4.33
CA VAL A 4 -4.16 4.79 2.88
C VAL A 4 -3.83 6.22 2.43
N GLU A 5 -2.85 6.36 1.54
CA GLU A 5 -2.53 7.62 0.84
C GLU A 5 -2.93 7.50 -0.64
N ARG A 6 -3.46 8.58 -1.23
CA ARG A 6 -3.80 8.63 -2.67
C ARG A 6 -2.70 9.33 -3.44
N VAL A 7 -2.14 8.66 -4.44
CA VAL A 7 -1.16 9.24 -5.37
C VAL A 7 -1.78 9.17 -6.76
N SER A 8 -2.26 10.31 -7.28
CA SER A 8 -3.07 10.41 -8.51
C SER A 8 -4.27 9.44 -8.53
N ASP A 9 -4.21 8.38 -9.34
CA ASP A 9 -5.21 7.30 -9.47
C ASP A 9 -4.80 6.01 -8.72
N LEU A 10 -3.64 6.03 -8.08
CA LEU A 10 -3.11 4.94 -7.28
C LEU A 10 -3.39 5.15 -5.79
N VAL A 11 -3.46 4.03 -5.09
CA VAL A 11 -3.67 3.99 -3.65
C VAL A 11 -2.47 3.29 -3.02
N ALA A 12 -1.72 4.02 -2.20
CA ALA A 12 -0.61 3.49 -1.41
C ALA A 12 -1.12 3.02 -0.05
N VAL A 13 -0.65 1.84 0.38
CA VAL A 13 -1.07 1.20 1.62
C VAL A 13 0.16 0.73 2.38
N GLU A 14 0.39 1.29 3.56
CA GLU A 14 1.49 0.84 4.44
C GLU A 14 1.02 -0.28 5.37
N THR A 15 1.75 -1.39 5.40
CA THR A 15 1.36 -2.55 6.21
C THR A 15 2.57 -3.28 6.79
N GLY A 16 2.42 -3.77 8.02
CA GLY A 16 3.39 -4.68 8.66
C GLY A 16 3.22 -6.15 8.24
N ASP A 17 2.13 -6.49 7.56
CA ASP A 17 1.83 -7.86 7.09
C ASP A 17 1.45 -7.81 5.60
N PRO A 18 2.46 -7.75 4.70
CA PRO A 18 2.23 -7.59 3.26
C PRO A 18 1.48 -8.78 2.66
N THR A 19 1.78 -10.01 3.08
CA THR A 19 1.14 -11.21 2.55
C THR A 19 -0.35 -11.23 2.84
N ARG A 20 -0.76 -10.95 4.08
CA ARG A 20 -2.18 -10.90 4.45
C ARG A 20 -2.92 -9.76 3.74
N THR A 21 -2.26 -8.60 3.63
CA THR A 21 -2.84 -7.41 3.00
C THR A 21 -3.07 -7.63 1.50
N LEU A 22 -2.07 -8.17 0.80
CA LEU A 22 -2.18 -8.51 -0.62
C LEU A 22 -3.25 -9.57 -0.86
N HIS A 23 -3.33 -10.59 -0.01
CA HIS A 23 -4.39 -11.59 -0.11
C HIS A 23 -5.77 -10.94 -0.07
N ALA A 24 -6.03 -10.04 0.90
CA ALA A 24 -7.31 -9.36 1.01
C ALA A 24 -7.63 -8.47 -0.21
N LEU A 25 -6.65 -7.73 -0.74
CA LEU A 25 -6.84 -6.85 -1.90
C LEU A 25 -7.08 -7.62 -3.20
N THR A 26 -6.28 -8.66 -3.45
CA THR A 26 -6.41 -9.51 -4.64
C THR A 26 -7.70 -10.32 -4.63
N ASP A 27 -8.09 -10.86 -3.47
CA ASP A 27 -9.36 -11.54 -3.26
C ASP A 27 -10.57 -10.61 -3.50
N TRP A 28 -10.50 -9.35 -3.05
CA TRP A 28 -11.51 -8.35 -3.39
C TRP A 28 -11.57 -8.03 -4.88
N ALA A 29 -10.42 -7.88 -5.54
CA ALA A 29 -10.35 -7.57 -6.97
C ALA A 29 -10.95 -8.70 -7.81
N LEU A 30 -10.61 -9.96 -7.48
CA LEU A 30 -11.18 -11.15 -8.11
C LEU A 30 -12.70 -11.21 -7.95
N ARG A 31 -13.24 -10.97 -6.74
CA ARG A 31 -14.70 -10.92 -6.51
C ARG A 31 -15.39 -9.79 -7.28
N SER A 32 -14.68 -8.69 -7.52
CA SER A 32 -15.20 -7.53 -8.23
C SER A 32 -15.03 -7.64 -9.74
N GLY A 33 -14.36 -8.69 -10.24
CA GLY A 33 -14.10 -8.90 -11.66
C GLY A 33 -13.15 -7.86 -12.27
N ILE A 34 -12.26 -7.28 -11.46
CA ILE A 34 -11.29 -6.26 -11.90
C ILE A 34 -9.86 -6.75 -11.69
N GLU A 35 -8.95 -6.26 -12.53
CA GLU A 35 -7.51 -6.49 -12.39
C GLU A 35 -6.85 -5.28 -11.68
N LEU A 36 -5.92 -5.56 -10.78
CA LEU A 36 -5.07 -4.54 -10.16
C LEU A 36 -3.86 -4.26 -11.06
N ALA A 37 -4.09 -3.59 -12.20
CA ALA A 37 -3.07 -3.40 -13.25
C ALA A 37 -1.78 -2.67 -12.78
N GLY A 38 -1.86 -1.89 -11.70
CA GLY A 38 -0.72 -1.19 -11.08
C GLY A 38 -0.26 -1.80 -9.76
N LEU A 39 -0.53 -3.09 -9.50
CA LEU A 39 -0.16 -3.73 -8.24
C LEU A 39 1.37 -3.82 -8.12
N GLU A 40 1.92 -3.06 -7.16
CA GLU A 40 3.33 -3.09 -6.81
C GLU A 40 3.51 -3.32 -5.31
N VAL A 41 4.56 -4.06 -4.95
CA VAL A 41 5.00 -4.24 -3.56
C VAL A 41 6.44 -3.78 -3.48
N ALA A 42 6.63 -2.64 -2.84
CA ALA A 42 7.95 -2.08 -2.59
C ALA A 42 8.26 -2.08 -1.09
N ARG A 43 9.55 -2.23 -0.76
CA ARG A 43 10.04 -1.95 0.60
C ARG A 43 10.28 -0.43 0.70
N PRO A 44 9.87 0.23 1.80
CA PRO A 44 10.18 1.64 2.01
C PRO A 44 11.69 1.90 1.96
N THR A 45 12.07 3.05 1.40
CA THR A 45 13.48 3.46 1.35
C THR A 45 13.95 3.91 2.74
N LEU A 46 15.27 4.08 2.90
CA LEU A 46 15.81 4.67 4.13
C LEU A 46 15.30 6.10 4.36
N GLU A 47 15.12 6.87 3.28
CA GLU A 47 14.57 8.22 3.35
C GLU A 47 13.12 8.18 3.84
N ASP A 48 12.28 7.27 3.31
CA ASP A 48 10.90 7.12 3.77
C ASP A 48 10.82 6.77 5.26
N VAL A 49 11.67 5.84 5.71
CA VAL A 49 11.77 5.47 7.12
C VAL A 49 12.24 6.65 7.96
N TYR A 50 13.25 7.38 7.49
CA TYR A 50 13.75 8.55 8.17
C TYR A 50 12.66 9.63 8.31
N LEU A 51 11.96 9.97 7.23
CA LEU A 51 10.88 10.96 7.20
C LEU A 51 9.71 10.58 8.11
N SER A 52 9.37 9.29 8.20
CA SER A 52 8.32 8.83 9.11
C SER A 52 8.73 8.94 10.58
N LEU A 53 10.00 8.69 10.90
CA LEU A 53 10.55 8.82 12.25
C LEU A 53 10.63 10.28 12.71
N VAL A 54 10.94 11.22 11.81
CA VAL A 54 11.01 12.66 12.14
C VAL A 54 9.65 13.37 12.07
N GLY A 55 8.60 12.68 11.60
CA GLY A 55 7.23 13.19 11.60
C GLY A 55 6.90 14.15 10.45
N GLU A 56 7.68 14.12 9.37
CA GLU A 56 7.54 15.02 8.22
C GLU A 56 6.57 14.51 7.14
N ARG A 57 6.16 13.23 7.20
CA ARG A 57 5.11 12.68 6.36
C ARG A 57 3.79 12.62 7.13
N ARG A 58 2.88 13.55 6.83
CA ARG A 58 1.49 13.58 7.34
C ARG A 58 0.50 13.69 6.19
#